data_AF-A0A0G1PE45-F1
#
_entry.id   AF-A0A0G1PE45-F1
#
_cell.length_a   1.000
_cell.length_b   1.000
_cell.length_c   1.000
_cell.angle_alpha   90.00
_cell.angle_beta   90.00
_cell.angle_gamma   90.00
#
_symmetry.space_group_name_H-M   'P 1'
#
loop_
_entity.id
_entity.type
_entity.pdbx_description
1 polymer ?
#
loop_
_entity_poly.entity_id
_entity_poly.type
_entity_poly.pdbx_seq_one_letter_code
_entity_poly.pdbx_strand_id
1 'polypeptide(L)'
;MKKILVFVLGLVSPLFFAPAALAHCPLCVAGAGAGLSLSRLLGIDDSITGVWLAAFLGAVSFWTETALIKDKELKLILRPLIYIGIFVATIWSFYKFNLIVTHGEIFGLHKLTFGMIAGGILFYLVDVIDDLSIKKYGKVFFPYQRIIVSLGSMLLLSIGIYILINYYI
;
A
#
# COMPACT_ATOMS: atom_id res chain seq x y z
N MET A 1 25.33 -18.09 -9.49
CA MET A 1 24.75 -16.85 -10.10
C MET A 1 23.69 -17.14 -11.17
N LYS A 2 23.93 -18.02 -12.16
CA LYS A 2 22.95 -18.34 -13.23
C LYS A 2 21.59 -18.93 -12.75
N LYS A 3 21.57 -19.72 -11.68
CA LYS A 3 20.34 -20.39 -11.19
C LYS A 3 19.37 -19.46 -10.46
N ILE A 4 19.87 -18.40 -9.82
CA ILE A 4 19.03 -17.37 -9.15
C ILE A 4 18.35 -16.49 -10.19
N LEU A 5 19.05 -16.14 -11.28
CA LEU A 5 18.48 -15.32 -12.34
C LEU A 5 17.35 -16.03 -13.09
N VAL A 6 17.45 -17.36 -13.29
CA VAL A 6 16.37 -18.16 -13.89
C VAL A 6 15.17 -18.30 -12.94
N PHE A 7 15.39 -18.33 -11.62
CA PHE A 7 14.29 -18.37 -10.65
C PHE A 7 13.55 -17.04 -10.57
N VAL A 8 14.26 -15.91 -10.61
CA VAL A 8 13.67 -14.56 -10.69
C VAL A 8 12.93 -14.37 -12.01
N LEU A 9 13.49 -14.83 -13.14
CA LEU A 9 12.87 -14.73 -14.46
C LEU A 9 11.64 -15.67 -14.61
N GLY A 10 11.68 -16.84 -13.97
CA GLY A 10 10.58 -17.80 -13.92
C GLY A 10 9.41 -17.35 -13.03
N LEU A 11 9.67 -16.58 -11.97
CA LEU A 11 8.63 -16.02 -11.10
C LEU A 11 7.93 -14.80 -11.73
N VAL A 12 8.61 -14.08 -12.62
CA VAL A 12 8.08 -12.92 -13.37
C VAL A 12 7.20 -13.35 -14.57
N SER A 13 7.43 -14.53 -15.14
CA SER A 13 6.69 -15.02 -16.32
C SER A 13 5.18 -15.20 -16.11
N PRO A 14 4.65 -15.70 -14.98
CA PRO A 14 3.20 -15.77 -14.76
C PRO A 14 2.58 -14.43 -14.34
N LEU A 15 3.37 -13.42 -13.97
CA LEU A 15 2.88 -12.09 -13.58
C LEU A 15 2.43 -11.24 -14.79
N PHE A 16 3.00 -11.49 -15.97
CA PHE A 16 2.65 -10.77 -17.20
C PHE A 16 1.43 -11.35 -17.94
N PHE A 17 1.04 -12.59 -17.62
CA PHE A 17 -0.01 -13.33 -18.32
C PHE A 17 -1.22 -13.66 -17.44
N ALA A 18 -1.44 -12.89 -16.36
CA ALA A 18 -2.65 -13.00 -15.58
C ALA A 18 -3.83 -12.40 -16.37
N PRO A 19 -4.91 -13.15 -16.62
CA PRO A 19 -6.07 -12.64 -17.35
C PRO A 19 -6.63 -11.41 -16.64
N ALA A 20 -6.92 -10.37 -17.42
CA ALA A 20 -7.45 -9.06 -17.01
C ALA A 20 -8.83 -9.12 -16.30
N ALA A 21 -9.33 -10.30 -15.96
CA ALA A 21 -10.68 -10.54 -15.47
C ALA A 21 -10.80 -10.77 -13.95
N LEU A 22 -9.69 -10.81 -13.20
CA LEU A 22 -9.71 -10.83 -11.74
C LEU A 22 -9.05 -9.56 -11.21
N ALA A 23 -9.81 -8.48 -11.26
CA ALA A 23 -9.59 -7.31 -10.43
C ALA A 23 -9.50 -7.77 -8.96
N HIS A 24 -8.28 -7.76 -8.39
CA HIS A 24 -7.95 -7.39 -7.00
C HIS A 24 -6.45 -7.58 -6.73
N CYS A 25 -5.68 -6.71 -7.36
CA CYS A 25 -4.29 -6.29 -7.15
C CYS A 25 -3.29 -7.13 -6.31
N PRO A 26 -3.01 -8.42 -6.63
CA PRO A 26 -1.78 -9.06 -6.14
C PRO A 26 -0.54 -8.29 -6.62
N LEU A 27 -0.64 -7.62 -7.77
CA LEU A 27 0.42 -6.77 -8.31
C LEU A 27 0.65 -5.50 -7.47
N CYS A 28 -0.38 -4.91 -6.85
CA CYS A 28 -0.19 -3.79 -5.92
C CYS A 28 0.51 -4.26 -4.65
N VAL A 29 0.18 -5.46 -4.15
CA VAL A 29 0.86 -6.06 -2.99
C VAL A 29 2.33 -6.31 -3.32
N ALA A 30 2.63 -6.86 -4.51
CA ALA A 30 3.99 -7.06 -4.97
C ALA A 30 4.76 -5.74 -5.14
N GLY A 31 4.12 -4.71 -5.74
CA GLY A 31 4.71 -3.39 -5.92
C GLY A 31 4.96 -2.67 -4.60
N ALA A 32 4.01 -2.70 -3.67
CA ALA A 32 4.16 -2.14 -2.34
C ALA A 32 5.23 -2.88 -1.51
N GLY A 33 5.27 -4.21 -1.61
CA GLY A 33 6.31 -5.03 -0.97
C GLY A 33 7.71 -4.76 -1.55
N ALA A 34 7.81 -4.54 -2.86
CA ALA A 34 9.05 -4.11 -3.50
C ALA A 34 9.48 -2.72 -3.00
N GLY A 35 8.57 -1.75 -2.90
CA GLY A 35 8.88 -0.42 -2.37
C GLY A 35 9.29 -0.43 -0.89
N LEU A 36 8.65 -1.26 -0.07
CA LEU A 36 9.05 -1.50 1.34
C LEU A 36 10.47 -2.06 1.45
N SER A 37 10.79 -3.09 0.67
CA SER A 37 12.11 -3.73 0.71
C SER A 37 13.20 -2.80 0.19
N LEU A 38 12.93 -2.04 -0.87
CA LEU A 38 13.82 -0.98 -1.37
C LEU A 38 14.05 0.12 -0.33
N SER A 39 12.99 0.60 0.33
CA SER A 39 13.12 1.64 1.35
C SER A 39 14.01 1.22 2.51
N ARG A 40 13.94 -0.07 2.88
CA ARG A 40 14.79 -0.64 3.93
C ARG A 40 16.23 -0.86 3.49
N LEU A 41 16.45 -1.25 2.24
CA LEU A 41 17.80 -1.45 1.70
C LEU A 41 18.55 -0.13 1.52
N LEU A 42 17.84 0.94 1.20
CA LEU A 42 18.36 2.30 1.03
C LEU A 42 18.56 3.03 2.36
N GLY A 43 18.10 2.47 3.49
CA GLY A 43 18.24 3.09 4.81
C GLY A 43 17.47 4.42 4.96
N ILE A 44 16.32 4.54 4.29
CA ILE A 44 15.49 5.76 4.30
C ILE A 44 14.79 5.91 5.66
N ASP A 45 14.50 7.16 6.08
CA ASP A 45 13.72 7.49 7.29
C ASP A 45 12.47 6.61 7.50
N ASP A 46 12.22 6.24 8.76
CA ASP A 46 11.09 5.42 9.21
C ASP A 46 9.71 5.95 8.81
N SER A 47 9.58 7.25 8.53
CA SER A 47 8.32 7.81 8.03
C SER A 47 7.98 7.36 6.61
N ILE A 48 8.97 7.24 5.72
CA ILE A 48 8.75 6.82 4.34
C ILE A 48 8.51 5.31 4.30
N THR A 49 9.23 4.53 5.11
CA THR A 49 8.95 3.10 5.26
C THR A 49 7.53 2.86 5.78
N GLY A 50 7.04 3.71 6.69
CA GLY A 50 5.65 3.71 7.17
C GLY A 50 4.61 3.95 6.06
N VAL A 51 4.86 4.85 5.10
CA VAL A 51 3.97 5.07 3.95
C VAL A 51 3.88 3.82 3.07
N TRP A 52 5.02 3.21 2.74
CA TRP A 52 5.03 1.98 1.95
C TRP A 52 4.41 0.80 2.68
N LEU A 53 4.55 0.77 4.02
CA LEU A 53 3.87 -0.21 4.86
C LEU A 53 2.35 -0.05 4.80
N ALA A 54 1.84 1.19 4.84
CA ALA A 54 0.43 1.46 4.64
C ALA A 54 -0.06 1.06 3.25
N ALA A 55 0.72 1.32 2.20
CA ALA A 55 0.38 0.88 0.84
C ALA A 55 0.25 -0.64 0.74
N PHE A 56 1.14 -1.37 1.42
CA PHE A 56 1.11 -2.83 1.48
C PHE A 56 -0.13 -3.33 2.23
N LEU A 57 -0.41 -2.78 3.41
CA LEU A 57 -1.59 -3.14 4.20
C LEU A 57 -2.90 -2.81 3.45
N GLY A 58 -2.95 -1.67 2.76
CA GLY A 58 -4.09 -1.28 1.94
C GLY A 58 -4.31 -2.19 0.74
N ALA A 59 -3.23 -2.64 0.08
CA ALA A 59 -3.34 -3.61 -1.00
C ALA A 59 -3.80 -5.00 -0.49
N VAL A 60 -3.30 -5.43 0.67
CA VAL A 60 -3.70 -6.70 1.30
C VAL A 60 -5.15 -6.67 1.78
N SER A 61 -5.60 -5.56 2.34
CA SER A 61 -6.99 -5.43 2.81
C SER A 61 -7.97 -5.51 1.64
N PHE A 62 -7.68 -4.83 0.53
CA PHE A 62 -8.48 -4.96 -0.69
C PHE A 62 -8.40 -6.38 -1.27
N TRP A 63 -7.24 -7.02 -1.27
CA TRP A 63 -7.20 -8.42 -1.74
C TRP A 63 -8.05 -9.35 -0.85
N THR A 64 -7.97 -9.18 0.46
CA THR A 64 -8.73 -9.95 1.45
C THR A 64 -10.23 -9.74 1.30
N GLU A 65 -10.69 -8.53 1.02
CA GLU A 65 -12.12 -8.22 0.89
C GLU A 65 -12.77 -8.97 -0.29
N THR A 66 -12.06 -9.15 -1.40
CA THR A 66 -12.55 -9.93 -2.55
C THR A 66 -12.42 -11.43 -2.33
N ALA A 67 -11.42 -11.86 -1.57
CA ALA A 67 -11.28 -13.27 -1.22
C ALA A 67 -12.39 -13.75 -0.26
N LEU A 68 -12.76 -12.91 0.72
CA LEU A 68 -13.74 -13.27 1.76
C LEU A 68 -15.19 -13.03 1.32
N ILE A 69 -15.48 -11.97 0.57
CA ILE A 69 -16.86 -11.52 0.33
C ILE A 69 -17.24 -11.71 -1.13
N LYS A 70 -18.11 -12.69 -1.40
CA LYS A 70 -18.73 -12.91 -2.71
C LYS A 70 -19.94 -12.01 -2.95
N ASP A 71 -20.70 -11.65 -1.90
CA ASP A 71 -21.90 -10.83 -2.01
C ASP A 71 -21.60 -9.33 -2.08
N LYS A 72 -22.14 -8.67 -3.11
CA LYS A 72 -21.86 -7.25 -3.39
C LYS A 72 -22.42 -6.30 -2.31
N GLU A 73 -23.56 -6.62 -1.71
CA GLU A 73 -24.21 -5.74 -0.72
C GLU A 73 -23.46 -5.74 0.63
N LEU A 74 -23.04 -6.92 1.09
CA LEU A 74 -22.21 -7.06 2.29
C LEU A 74 -20.81 -6.45 2.09
N LYS A 75 -20.28 -6.50 0.87
CA LYS A 75 -18.95 -5.97 0.54
C LYS A 75 -18.83 -4.47 0.79
N LEU A 76 -19.89 -3.68 0.55
CA LEU A 76 -19.84 -2.23 0.73
C LEU A 76 -19.72 -1.81 2.20
N ILE A 77 -20.36 -2.55 3.11
CA ILE A 77 -20.34 -2.30 4.55
C ILE A 77 -19.09 -2.89 5.21
N LEU A 78 -18.69 -4.12 4.84
CA LEU A 78 -17.53 -4.77 5.46
C LEU A 78 -16.19 -4.25 4.93
N ARG A 79 -16.13 -3.65 3.74
CA ARG A 79 -14.90 -3.10 3.15
C ARG A 79 -14.15 -2.12 4.07
N PRO A 80 -14.76 -1.02 4.55
CA PRO A 80 -14.08 -0.11 5.48
C PRO A 80 -13.76 -0.80 6.81
N LEU A 81 -14.60 -1.72 7.28
CA LEU A 81 -14.39 -2.44 8.54
C LEU A 81 -13.15 -3.35 8.49
N ILE A 82 -12.97 -4.09 7.40
CA ILE A 82 -11.80 -4.95 7.17
C ILE A 82 -10.54 -4.10 7.02
N TYR A 83 -10.62 -3.00 6.27
CA TYR A 83 -9.51 -2.07 6.09
C TYR A 83 -9.00 -1.52 7.44
N ILE A 84 -9.92 -0.95 8.22
CA ILE A 84 -9.61 -0.40 9.55
C ILE A 84 -9.13 -1.51 10.49
N GLY A 85 -9.77 -2.69 10.46
CA GLY A 85 -9.38 -3.83 11.30
C GLY A 85 -7.93 -4.27 11.07
N ILE A 86 -7.50 -4.35 9.80
CA ILE A 86 -6.12 -4.73 9.45
C ILE A 86 -5.11 -3.65 9.88
N PHE A 87 -5.43 -2.37 9.67
CA PHE A 87 -4.58 -1.26 10.10
C PHE A 87 -4.44 -1.21 11.63
N VAL A 88 -5.55 -1.28 12.37
CA VAL A 88 -5.56 -1.26 13.83
C VAL A 88 -4.83 -2.47 14.41
N ALA A 89 -5.08 -3.68 13.89
CA ALA A 89 -4.39 -4.89 14.33
C ALA A 89 -2.88 -4.80 14.09
N THR A 90 -2.46 -4.21 12.97
CA THR A 90 -1.04 -4.02 12.67
C THR A 90 -0.42 -3.02 13.63
N ILE A 91 -1.00 -1.83 13.78
CA ILE A 91 -0.50 -0.79 14.71
C ILE A 91 -0.41 -1.37 16.13
N TRP A 92 -1.44 -2.07 16.59
CA TRP A 92 -1.46 -2.72 17.90
C TRP A 92 -0.31 -3.72 18.08
N SER A 93 -0.04 -4.54 17.06
CA SER A 93 1.07 -5.49 17.05
C SER A 93 2.42 -4.78 17.17
N PHE A 94 2.64 -3.71 16.41
CA PHE A 94 3.88 -2.92 16.44
C PHE A 94 4.17 -2.34 17.84
N TYR A 95 3.15 -1.81 18.53
CA TYR A 95 3.29 -1.31 19.90
C TYR A 95 3.55 -2.45 20.90
N LYS A 96 2.86 -3.59 20.79
CA LYS A 96 3.03 -4.72 21.70
C LYS A 96 4.44 -5.32 21.63
N PHE A 97 5.00 -5.43 20.44
CA PHE A 97 6.32 -6.04 20.23
C PHE A 97 7.48 -5.04 20.35
N ASN A 98 7.22 -3.75 20.68
CA ASN A 98 8.24 -2.69 20.75
C ASN A 98 9.16 -2.66 19.50
N LEU A 99 8.59 -2.95 18.33
CA LEU A 99 9.32 -2.96 17.05
C LEU A 99 9.60 -1.53 16.53
N ILE A 100 9.05 -0.53 17.20
CA ILE A 100 9.18 0.87 16.83
C ILE A 100 10.44 1.38 17.50
N VAL A 101 11.52 1.40 16.75
CA VAL A 101 12.79 1.96 17.22
C VAL A 101 12.58 3.47 17.43
N THR A 102 12.89 3.97 18.61
CA THR A 102 12.72 5.37 19.03
C THR A 102 13.73 6.29 18.33
N HIS A 103 13.71 6.34 17.00
CA HIS A 103 14.48 7.30 16.20
C HIS A 103 13.66 8.59 16.01
N GLY A 104 13.36 9.25 17.13
CA GLY A 104 12.70 10.54 17.18
C GLY A 104 11.17 10.48 17.05
N GLU A 105 10.52 11.47 17.66
CA GLU A 105 9.08 11.68 17.60
C GLU A 105 8.81 12.85 16.65
N ILE A 106 7.81 12.71 15.79
CA ILE A 106 7.26 13.84 15.02
C ILE A 106 5.88 14.09 15.63
N PHE A 107 5.65 15.29 16.18
CA PHE A 107 4.37 15.67 16.82
C PHE A 107 3.91 14.73 17.96
N GLY A 108 4.84 14.13 18.72
CA GLY A 108 4.52 13.20 19.82
C GLY A 108 4.04 11.82 19.37
N LEU A 109 4.10 11.53 18.07
CA LEU A 109 3.86 10.21 17.49
C LEU A 109 5.18 9.67 16.91
N HIS A 110 5.35 8.35 16.95
CA HIS A 110 6.47 7.71 16.30
C HIS A 110 6.43 7.95 14.78
N LYS A 111 7.59 8.28 14.20
CA LYS A 111 7.77 8.59 12.77
C LYS A 111 7.09 7.58 11.84
N LEU A 112 7.19 6.30 12.19
CA LEU A 112 6.60 5.19 11.44
C LEU A 112 5.07 5.18 11.50
N THR A 113 4.49 5.39 12.68
CA THR A 113 3.04 5.45 12.88
C THR A 113 2.42 6.61 12.11
N PHE A 114 3.09 7.78 12.12
CA PHE A 114 2.65 8.93 11.33
C PHE A 114 2.61 8.63 9.83
N GLY A 115 3.70 8.04 9.30
CA GLY A 115 3.76 7.62 7.89
C GLY A 115 2.69 6.60 7.53
N MET A 116 2.42 5.63 8.43
CA MET A 116 1.35 4.65 8.23
C MET A 116 -0.04 5.27 8.18
N ILE A 117 -0.35 6.20 9.08
CA ILE A 117 -1.66 6.85 9.13
C ILE A 117 -1.85 7.73 7.88
N ALA A 118 -0.88 8.58 7.56
CA ALA A 118 -0.93 9.46 6.40
C ALA A 118 -1.04 8.67 5.09
N GLY A 119 -0.19 7.64 4.92
CA GLY A 119 -0.23 6.75 3.77
C GLY A 119 -1.54 5.97 3.68
N GLY A 120 -2.06 5.46 4.80
CA GLY A 120 -3.29 4.68 4.83
C GLY A 120 -4.53 5.49 4.48
N ILE A 121 -4.59 6.74 4.93
CA ILE A 121 -5.66 7.68 4.56
C ILE A 121 -5.58 7.98 3.06
N LEU A 122 -4.40 8.37 2.56
CA LEU A 122 -4.21 8.71 1.15
C LEU A 122 -4.52 7.54 0.23
N PHE A 123 -4.09 6.32 0.58
CA PHE A 123 -4.33 5.12 -0.21
C PHE A 123 -5.83 4.81 -0.34
N TYR A 124 -6.58 4.93 0.76
CA TYR A 124 -8.03 4.75 0.75
C TYR A 124 -8.76 5.82 -0.07
N LEU A 125 -8.37 7.09 0.08
CA LEU A 125 -8.93 8.20 -0.70
C LEU A 125 -8.70 8.02 -2.21
N VAL A 126 -7.49 7.65 -2.60
CA VAL A 126 -7.13 7.43 -3.99
C VAL A 126 -7.96 6.30 -4.62
N ASP A 127 -8.17 5.20 -3.90
CA ASP A 127 -9.02 4.10 -4.37
C ASP A 127 -10.48 4.52 -4.54
N VAL A 128 -11.05 5.27 -3.59
CA VAL A 128 -12.42 5.80 -3.69
C VAL A 128 -12.56 6.76 -4.88
N ILE A 129 -11.59 7.64 -5.10
CA ILE A 129 -11.60 8.58 -6.23
C ILE A 129 -11.50 7.84 -7.56
N ASP A 130 -10.67 6.80 -7.65
CA ASP A 130 -10.57 5.97 -8.84
C ASP A 130 -11.88 5.24 -9.13
N ASP A 131 -12.51 4.64 -8.12
CA ASP A 131 -13.80 3.95 -8.27
C ASP A 131 -14.93 4.89 -8.71
N LEU A 132 -14.98 6.10 -8.15
CA LEU A 132 -15.91 7.16 -8.57
C LEU A 132 -15.64 7.63 -10.00
N SER A 133 -14.37 7.76 -10.39
CA SER A 133 -13.99 8.17 -11.74
C SER A 133 -14.41 7.11 -12.77
N ILE A 134 -14.20 5.83 -12.48
CA ILE A 134 -14.63 4.73 -13.36
C ILE A 134 -16.16 4.70 -13.47
N LYS A 135 -16.89 4.88 -12.37
CA LYS A 135 -18.36 4.93 -12.38
C LYS A 135 -18.91 6.11 -13.18
N LYS A 136 -18.28 7.29 -13.09
CA LYS A 136 -18.74 8.51 -13.76
C LYS A 136 -18.48 8.49 -15.27
N TYR A 137 -17.33 8.00 -15.71
CA TYR A 137 -16.94 8.00 -17.12
C TYR A 137 -17.25 6.70 -17.85
N GLY A 138 -17.59 5.62 -17.14
CA GLY A 138 -17.96 4.34 -17.72
C GLY A 138 -16.82 3.62 -18.47
N LYS A 139 -15.61 4.16 -18.42
CA LYS A 139 -14.41 3.64 -19.08
C LYS A 139 -13.19 3.77 -18.18
N VAL A 140 -12.27 2.83 -18.31
CA VAL A 140 -10.92 2.93 -17.74
C VAL A 140 -10.07 3.78 -18.70
N PHE A 141 -9.37 4.80 -18.19
CA PHE A 141 -8.59 5.70 -19.04
C PHE A 141 -7.30 5.05 -19.55
N PHE A 142 -6.69 4.18 -18.73
CA PHE A 142 -5.41 3.52 -19.04
C PHE A 142 -5.38 2.07 -18.52
N PRO A 143 -4.69 1.15 -19.19
CA PRO A 143 -4.45 -0.18 -18.63
C PRO A 143 -3.71 -0.06 -17.29
N TYR A 144 -4.15 -0.82 -16.28
CA TYR A 144 -3.60 -0.78 -14.91
C TYR A 144 -3.73 0.56 -14.16
N GLN A 145 -4.71 1.40 -14.52
CA GLN A 145 -4.97 2.70 -13.89
C GLN A 145 -4.90 2.65 -12.35
N ARG A 146 -5.63 1.73 -11.69
CA ARG A 146 -5.62 1.58 -10.22
C ARG A 146 -4.22 1.44 -9.63
N ILE A 147 -3.34 0.68 -10.29
CA ILE A 147 -2.00 0.40 -9.79
C ILE A 147 -1.12 1.63 -9.90
N ILE A 148 -1.16 2.26 -11.08
CA ILE A 148 -0.35 3.44 -11.40
C ILE A 148 -0.76 4.60 -10.49
N VAL A 149 -2.07 4.81 -10.30
CA VAL A 149 -2.58 5.90 -9.44
C VAL A 149 -2.26 5.61 -7.97
N SER A 150 -2.52 4.39 -7.47
CA SER A 150 -2.24 4.06 -6.06
C SER A 150 -0.74 4.10 -5.74
N LEU A 151 0.10 3.35 -6.47
CA LEU A 151 1.55 3.35 -6.21
C LEU A 151 2.20 4.70 -6.53
N GLY A 152 1.75 5.38 -7.59
CA GLY A 152 2.22 6.73 -7.93
C GLY A 152 1.90 7.74 -6.82
N SER A 153 0.70 7.66 -6.22
CA SER A 153 0.32 8.53 -5.11
C SER A 153 1.16 8.30 -3.84
N MET A 154 1.54 7.05 -3.56
CA MET A 154 2.42 6.70 -2.44
C MET A 154 3.85 7.21 -2.66
N LEU A 155 4.31 7.16 -3.91
CA LEU A 155 5.60 7.71 -4.32
C LEU A 155 5.62 9.24 -4.15
N LEU A 156 4.57 9.92 -4.62
CA LEU A 156 4.37 11.36 -4.42
C LEU A 156 4.33 11.73 -2.93
N LEU A 157 3.61 10.96 -2.11
CA LEU A 157 3.55 11.20 -0.67
C LEU A 157 4.92 10.97 0.00
N SER A 158 5.67 9.95 -0.42
CA SER A 158 7.03 9.69 0.09
C SER A 158 7.95 10.88 -0.18
N ILE A 159 7.88 11.46 -1.39
CA ILE A 159 8.63 12.67 -1.75
C ILE A 159 8.14 13.88 -0.92
N GLY A 160 6.83 14.01 -0.72
CA GLY A 160 6.25 15.06 0.12
C GLY A 160 6.73 15.00 1.57
N ILE A 161 6.77 13.81 2.16
CA ILE A 161 7.29 13.60 3.51
C ILE A 161 8.79 13.88 3.59
N TYR A 162 9.57 13.49 2.57
CA TYR A 162 10.99 13.79 2.51
C TYR A 162 11.25 15.31 2.54
N ILE A 163 10.50 16.08 1.74
CA ILE A 163 10.59 17.54 1.72
C ILE A 163 10.16 18.13 3.08
N LEU A 164 9.08 17.60 3.68
CA LEU A 164 8.58 18.06 4.97
C LEU A 164 9.62 17.86 6.08
N ILE A 165 10.27 16.69 6.12
CA ILE A 165 11.31 16.37 7.10
C ILE A 165 12.51 17.29 6.91
N ASN A 166 12.99 17.48 5.68
CA ASN A 166 14.18 18.31 5.40
C ASN A 166 13.93 19.82 5.59
N TYR A 167 12.68 20.29 5.54
CA TYR A 167 12.35 21.71 5.67
C TYR A 167 11.96 22.11 7.10
N TYR A 168 11.40 21.19 7.89
CA TYR A 168 10.83 21.49 9.22
C TYR A 168 11.68 20.99 10.40
N ILE A 169 12.66 20.12 10.14
CA ILE A 169 13.64 19.56 11.10
C ILE A 169 15.04 19.80 10.57
#